data_AF-A0A959Z2B0-F1
#
_entry.id   AF-A0A959Z2B0-F1
#
_cell.length_a   1.000
_cell.length_b   1.000
_cell.length_c   1.000
_cell.angle_alpha   90.00
_cell.angle_beta   90.00
_cell.angle_gamma   90.00
#
_symmetry.space_group_name_H-M   'P 1'
#
loop_
_entity.id
_entity.type
_entity.pdbx_description
1 polymer ?
#
loop_
_entity_poly.entity_id
_entity_poly.type
_entity_poly.pdbx_seq_one_letter_code
_entity_poly.pdbx_strand_id
1 'polypeptide(L)'
;MLGSLSYGPRDLKGQVTSVTGTGVVAGQNQSWVYDDRDRLTSTGTEGFGFDAATNLVDADGVLQVFDPAQRLCWTSATAEGGDCGTPPADATTYGYDARGNRTSMTHPSGTTATYGFDAENRMTSAVLPTTWQDDTARQYVPVPATRIVDTTTGTGTCNGAPCGRLAADEPVTVKVAGVGGVPASGVTAVVVSIIASGTTGDGWLEVNPAGDAAAGTLPLNAGQTTAQTVTAKLAGNGTITLASGVAVDVSVDVVGYFRAPSPWVPALNYWPLTPTVTAESASGTGVCDGSPCGTLPTGETDIATAGHGGIPTTGVNAVTVSILAQNANGGHVRVAPNATASAGLLAWETGSVGAAGVFTVPLNPDGTITLETAGSTNIRVAVTGYWKIPTGTDTGLGLDLLDAPTRLVDTTT
;
A
#
# COMPACT_ATOMS: atom_id res chain seq x y z
N MET A 1 21.87 11.85 27.38
CA MET A 1 21.73 13.33 27.53
C MET A 1 20.27 13.63 27.25
N LEU A 2 19.48 14.08 28.23
CA LEU A 2 18.06 14.42 28.00
C LEU A 2 17.98 15.77 27.27
N GLY A 3 17.04 15.91 26.34
CA GLY A 3 16.78 17.18 25.65
C GLY A 3 15.62 17.94 26.30
N SER A 4 15.64 19.27 26.20
CA SER A 4 14.52 20.12 26.61
C SER A 4 14.28 21.24 25.60
N LEU A 5 13.04 21.72 25.54
CA LEU A 5 12.64 22.88 24.74
C LEU A 5 12.22 24.01 25.69
N SER A 6 12.72 25.21 25.44
CA SER A 6 12.35 26.42 26.16
C SER A 6 11.58 27.36 25.24
N TYR A 7 10.37 27.73 25.63
CA TYR A 7 9.46 28.59 24.86
C TYR A 7 9.45 30.01 25.44
N GLY A 8 10.56 30.72 25.21
CA GLY A 8 10.79 32.09 25.65
C GLY A 8 11.90 32.74 24.81
N PRO A 9 11.86 34.05 24.56
CA PRO A 9 10.98 35.05 25.16
C PRO A 9 9.54 35.04 24.56
N ARG A 10 8.67 35.82 25.21
CA ARG A 10 7.33 36.16 24.74
C ARG A 10 7.23 37.66 24.50
N ASP A 11 6.37 38.08 23.59
CA ASP A 11 6.10 39.50 23.37
C ASP A 11 5.23 40.11 24.49
N LEU A 12 4.93 41.41 24.39
CA LEU A 12 4.10 42.14 25.36
C LEU A 12 2.64 41.65 25.43
N LYS A 13 2.21 40.85 24.45
CA LYS A 13 0.88 40.25 24.38
C LYS A 13 0.90 38.76 24.78
N GLY A 14 2.05 38.25 25.21
CA GLY A 14 2.24 36.88 25.70
C GLY A 14 2.47 35.83 24.60
N GLN A 15 2.67 36.21 23.35
CA GLN A 15 2.91 35.29 22.24
C GLN A 15 4.36 34.82 22.25
N VAL A 16 4.61 33.56 21.89
CA VAL A 16 5.97 32.99 21.86
C VAL A 16 6.73 33.56 20.67
N THR A 17 7.89 34.16 20.92
CA THR A 17 8.74 34.75 19.87
C THR A 17 9.93 33.88 19.51
N SER A 18 10.28 32.88 20.33
CA SER A 18 11.25 31.84 19.95
C SER A 18 11.12 30.58 20.80
N VAL A 19 11.62 29.48 20.24
CA VAL A 19 11.91 28.23 20.97
C VAL A 19 13.39 27.92 20.83
N THR A 20 14.00 27.51 21.94
CA THR A 20 15.41 27.10 21.99
C THR A 20 15.52 25.70 22.56
N GLY A 21 16.22 24.82 21.86
CA GLY A 21 16.48 23.45 22.32
C GLY A 21 17.80 23.31 23.08
N THR A 22 17.88 22.32 23.97
CA THR A 22 19.14 21.89 24.61
C THR A 22 19.32 20.37 24.52
N GLY A 23 20.55 19.87 24.75
CA GLY A 23 20.85 18.44 24.70
C GLY A 23 20.66 17.84 23.30
N VAL A 24 19.92 16.73 23.17
CA VAL A 24 19.68 16.05 21.88
C VAL A 24 18.89 16.89 20.86
N VAL A 25 18.29 18.01 21.28
CA VAL A 25 17.55 18.95 20.41
C VAL A 25 18.22 20.32 20.29
N ALA A 26 19.50 20.46 20.64
CA ALA A 26 20.20 21.76 20.70
C ALA A 26 20.29 22.54 19.36
N GLY A 27 19.93 21.93 18.23
CA GLY A 27 19.87 22.59 16.91
C GLY A 27 18.46 22.95 16.45
N GLN A 28 17.42 22.64 17.22
CA GLN A 28 16.02 22.83 16.85
C GLN A 28 15.49 24.18 17.37
N ASN A 29 16.09 25.28 16.88
CA ASN A 29 15.68 26.64 17.26
C ASN A 29 14.76 27.24 16.20
N GLN A 30 13.73 27.97 16.63
CA GLN A 30 12.85 28.73 15.73
C GLN A 30 12.52 30.09 16.35
N SER A 31 12.20 31.06 15.50
CA SER A 31 11.75 32.40 15.91
C SER A 31 10.47 32.79 15.19
N TRP A 32 9.63 33.59 15.83
CA TRP A 32 8.37 34.07 15.27
C TRP A 32 8.22 35.58 15.46
N VAL A 33 7.66 36.24 14.46
CA VAL A 33 7.34 37.67 14.48
C VAL A 33 5.86 37.85 14.21
N TYR A 34 5.22 38.78 14.92
CA TYR A 34 3.80 39.07 14.79
C TYR A 34 3.58 40.56 14.52
N ASP A 35 2.47 40.89 13.86
CA ASP A 35 2.03 42.28 13.68
C ASP A 35 1.17 42.80 14.85
N ASP A 36 0.78 44.08 14.77
CA ASP A 36 -0.04 44.72 15.81
C ASP A 36 -1.44 44.11 15.96
N ARG A 37 -1.88 43.27 15.03
CA ARG A 37 -3.14 42.52 15.07
C ARG A 37 -2.96 41.06 15.51
N ASP A 38 -1.78 40.70 16.03
CA ASP A 38 -1.48 39.36 16.56
C ASP A 38 -1.43 38.26 15.50
N ARG A 39 -1.05 38.65 14.27
CA ARG A 39 -0.89 37.72 13.16
C ARG A 39 0.57 37.45 12.89
N LEU A 40 0.92 36.18 12.64
CA LEU A 40 2.28 35.74 12.36
C LEU A 40 2.75 36.29 11.01
N THR A 41 3.82 37.09 11.00
CA THR A 41 4.43 37.68 9.81
C THR A 41 5.75 37.04 9.41
N SER A 42 6.39 36.28 10.30
CA SER A 42 7.59 35.50 9.93
C SER A 42 7.89 34.36 10.89
N THR A 43 8.46 33.26 10.39
CA THR A 43 9.05 32.14 11.15
C THR A 43 10.58 32.19 11.19
N GLY A 44 11.17 33.30 10.75
CA GLY A 44 12.62 33.48 10.56
C GLY A 44 13.14 32.96 9.22
N THR A 45 12.53 31.89 8.68
CA THR A 45 12.83 31.38 7.33
C THR A 45 11.74 31.69 6.32
N GLU A 46 10.50 31.84 6.77
CA GLU A 46 9.35 32.14 5.91
C GLU A 46 8.75 33.51 6.28
N GLY A 47 8.15 34.17 5.29
CA GLY A 47 7.47 35.47 5.44
C GLY A 47 5.98 35.40 5.15
N PHE A 48 5.17 36.20 5.84
CA PHE A 48 3.73 36.29 5.62
C PHE A 48 3.25 37.74 5.56
N GLY A 49 2.45 38.05 4.53
CA GLY A 49 1.85 39.36 4.31
C GLY A 49 0.33 39.28 4.36
N PHE A 50 -0.31 40.31 4.91
CA PHE A 50 -1.77 40.35 5.01
C PHE A 50 -2.34 41.68 4.52
N ASP A 51 -3.54 41.62 3.93
CA ASP A 51 -4.30 42.83 3.60
C ASP A 51 -5.06 43.40 4.81
N ALA A 52 -5.79 44.49 4.55
CA ALA A 52 -6.63 45.18 5.54
C ALA A 52 -7.88 44.35 5.95
N ALA A 53 -8.32 43.44 5.08
CA ALA A 53 -9.42 42.51 5.34
C ALA A 53 -8.95 41.25 6.08
N THR A 54 -7.66 41.17 6.41
CA THR A 54 -6.98 40.09 7.11
C THR A 54 -6.70 38.83 6.30
N ASN A 55 -6.85 38.89 4.98
CA ASN A 55 -6.45 37.79 4.10
C ASN A 55 -4.93 37.68 4.05
N LEU A 56 -4.43 36.44 3.98
CA LEU A 56 -3.01 36.15 3.75
C LEU A 56 -2.69 36.39 2.28
N VAL A 57 -2.16 37.56 1.94
CA VAL A 57 -1.86 37.96 0.55
C VAL A 57 -0.46 37.55 0.10
N ASP A 58 0.44 37.24 1.03
CA ASP A 58 1.75 36.69 0.72
C ASP A 58 2.01 35.53 1.68
N ALA A 59 2.25 34.34 1.13
CA ALA A 59 2.62 33.15 1.86
C ALA A 59 3.98 32.67 1.36
N ASP A 60 5.03 33.14 2.03
CA ASP A 60 6.42 32.83 1.73
C ASP A 60 6.83 33.12 0.28
N GLY A 61 6.51 34.31 -0.20
CA GLY A 61 6.78 34.73 -1.58
C GLY A 61 5.73 34.24 -2.58
N VAL A 62 4.69 33.52 -2.14
CA VAL A 62 3.53 33.18 -2.97
C VAL A 62 2.44 34.23 -2.79
N LEU A 63 2.24 35.05 -3.81
CA LEU A 63 1.15 36.02 -3.88
C LEU A 63 -0.19 35.30 -3.93
N GLN A 64 -1.15 35.77 -3.13
CA GLN A 64 -2.54 35.33 -3.10
C GLN A 64 -3.46 36.51 -3.35
N VAL A 65 -4.35 36.38 -4.34
CA VAL A 65 -5.30 37.44 -4.72
C VAL A 65 -6.71 37.01 -4.39
N PHE A 66 -7.45 37.88 -3.70
CA PHE A 66 -8.80 37.62 -3.21
C PHE A 66 -9.82 38.53 -3.89
N ASP A 67 -11.05 38.04 -4.05
CA ASP A 67 -12.17 38.85 -4.51
C ASP A 67 -12.74 39.73 -3.38
N PRO A 68 -13.68 40.66 -3.68
CA PRO A 68 -14.33 41.48 -2.64
C PRO A 68 -15.14 40.69 -1.60
N ALA A 69 -15.46 39.41 -1.87
CA ALA A 69 -16.10 38.50 -0.93
C ALA A 69 -15.07 37.71 -0.10
N GLN A 70 -13.78 38.08 -0.15
CA GLN A 70 -12.66 37.45 0.55
C GLN A 70 -12.41 35.99 0.14
N ARG A 71 -12.77 35.63 -1.10
CA ARG A 71 -12.50 34.30 -1.66
C ARG A 71 -11.25 34.35 -2.51
N LEU A 72 -10.37 33.36 -2.34
CA LEU A 72 -9.09 33.28 -3.06
C LEU A 72 -9.35 33.04 -4.56
N CYS A 73 -9.02 34.00 -5.41
CA CYS A 73 -9.14 33.91 -6.86
C CYS A 73 -8.01 33.10 -7.47
N TRP A 74 -6.77 33.40 -7.08
CA TRP A 74 -5.59 32.71 -7.56
C TRP A 74 -4.36 32.92 -6.69
N THR A 75 -3.38 32.04 -6.85
CA THR A 75 -2.04 32.15 -6.26
C THR A 75 -0.95 32.08 -7.33
N SER A 76 0.16 32.79 -7.14
CA SER A 76 1.32 32.78 -8.05
C SER A 76 2.62 32.96 -7.27
N ALA A 77 3.67 32.26 -7.70
CA ALA A 77 5.00 32.36 -7.08
C ALA A 77 5.87 33.46 -7.72
N THR A 78 5.45 34.01 -8.86
CA THR A 78 6.23 35.00 -9.61
C THR A 78 5.54 36.36 -9.77
N ALA A 79 4.25 36.44 -9.46
CA ALA A 79 3.50 37.68 -9.57
C ALA A 79 3.78 38.63 -8.39
N GLU A 80 3.98 39.90 -8.72
CA GLU A 80 4.21 40.98 -7.74
C GLU A 80 2.92 41.79 -7.45
N GLY A 81 1.80 41.44 -8.10
CA GLY A 81 0.48 42.04 -7.91
C GLY A 81 -0.52 41.60 -8.99
N GLY A 82 -1.80 41.87 -8.77
CA GLY A 82 -2.83 41.62 -9.77
C GLY A 82 -4.25 41.66 -9.22
N ASP A 83 -5.23 41.41 -10.10
CA ASP A 83 -6.65 41.29 -9.75
C ASP A 83 -7.21 39.93 -10.21
N CYS A 84 -8.41 39.59 -9.76
CA CYS A 84 -9.06 38.32 -10.07
C CYS A 84 -9.38 38.12 -11.57
N GLY A 85 -9.45 39.19 -12.36
CA GLY A 85 -9.82 39.14 -13.77
C GLY A 85 -8.66 38.75 -14.70
N THR A 86 -7.42 38.96 -14.27
CA THR A 86 -6.23 38.70 -15.08
C THR A 86 -5.20 37.85 -14.32
N PRO A 87 -5.46 36.55 -14.12
CA PRO A 87 -4.47 35.66 -13.51
C PRO A 87 -3.21 35.53 -14.40
N PRO A 88 -2.00 35.56 -13.82
CA PRO A 88 -0.76 35.32 -14.56
C PRO A 88 -0.65 33.88 -15.06
N ALA A 89 0.28 33.62 -15.98
CA ALA A 89 0.41 32.31 -16.62
C ALA A 89 0.82 31.17 -15.66
N ASP A 90 1.54 31.50 -14.58
CA ASP A 90 1.94 30.58 -13.52
C ASP A 90 0.91 30.48 -12.39
N ALA A 91 -0.29 31.04 -12.57
CA ALA A 91 -1.31 31.06 -11.54
C ALA A 91 -1.99 29.71 -11.35
N THR A 92 -2.21 29.35 -10.09
CA THR A 92 -3.27 28.40 -9.73
C THR A 92 -4.55 29.18 -9.46
N THR A 93 -5.62 28.92 -10.20
CA THR A 93 -6.89 29.67 -10.15
C THR A 93 -8.00 28.86 -9.49
N TYR A 94 -8.98 29.54 -8.90
CA TYR A 94 -10.08 28.91 -8.15
C TYR A 94 -11.43 29.48 -8.56
N GLY A 95 -12.43 28.61 -8.66
CA GLY A 95 -13.82 28.98 -8.93
C GLY A 95 -14.74 28.64 -7.77
N TYR A 96 -15.83 29.39 -7.63
CA TYR A 96 -16.78 29.24 -6.53
C TYR A 96 -18.24 29.35 -7.02
N ASP A 97 -19.14 28.66 -6.34
CA ASP A 97 -20.58 28.86 -6.51
C ASP A 97 -21.07 30.15 -5.81
N ALA A 98 -22.37 30.44 -5.95
CA ALA A 98 -23.01 31.61 -5.33
C ALA A 98 -23.06 31.56 -3.79
N ARG A 99 -22.87 30.38 -3.19
CA ARG A 99 -22.81 30.18 -1.74
C ARG A 99 -21.39 30.26 -1.18
N GLY A 100 -20.40 30.39 -2.06
CA GLY A 100 -18.98 30.46 -1.69
C GLY A 100 -18.30 29.10 -1.59
N ASN A 101 -18.94 28.01 -2.01
CA ASN A 101 -18.26 26.71 -2.07
C ASN A 101 -17.31 26.71 -3.26
N ARG A 102 -16.08 26.24 -3.06
CA ARG A 102 -15.08 26.13 -4.14
C ARG A 102 -15.47 25.02 -5.10
N THR A 103 -15.83 25.37 -6.33
CA THR A 103 -16.25 24.43 -7.38
C THR A 103 -15.14 24.04 -8.33
N SER A 104 -14.03 24.78 -8.39
CA SER A 104 -12.88 24.41 -9.22
C SER A 104 -11.54 24.88 -8.66
N MET A 105 -10.49 24.18 -9.06
CA MET A 105 -9.08 24.54 -8.85
C MET A 105 -8.28 24.14 -10.10
N THR A 106 -7.68 25.12 -10.78
CA THR A 106 -6.95 24.92 -12.03
C THR A 106 -5.51 25.34 -11.87
N HIS A 107 -4.58 24.43 -12.15
CA HIS A 107 -3.14 24.69 -12.10
C HIS A 107 -2.63 25.39 -13.36
N PRO A 108 -1.40 25.93 -13.33
CA PRO A 108 -0.76 26.57 -14.49
C PRO A 108 -0.67 25.67 -15.71
N SER A 109 -0.60 24.36 -15.50
CA SER A 109 -0.61 23.34 -16.56
C SER A 109 -1.96 23.19 -17.27
N GLY A 110 -3.00 23.93 -16.87
CA GLY A 110 -4.37 23.84 -17.38
C GLY A 110 -5.19 22.69 -16.76
N THR A 111 -4.58 21.91 -15.88
CA THR A 111 -5.21 20.76 -15.23
C THR A 111 -6.17 21.23 -14.14
N THR A 112 -7.42 20.75 -14.17
CA THR A 112 -8.52 21.30 -13.36
C THR A 112 -9.24 20.25 -12.51
N ALA A 113 -9.24 20.44 -11.20
CA ALA A 113 -10.14 19.73 -10.30
C ALA A 113 -11.51 20.45 -10.23
N THR A 114 -12.61 19.70 -10.13
CA THR A 114 -13.97 20.23 -9.95
C THR A 114 -14.67 19.58 -8.77
N TYR A 115 -15.47 20.36 -8.04
CA TYR A 115 -16.19 19.92 -6.85
C TYR A 115 -17.69 20.22 -6.98
N GLY A 116 -18.53 19.30 -6.50
CA GLY A 116 -19.98 19.44 -6.46
C GLY A 116 -20.49 19.39 -5.02
N PHE A 117 -21.55 20.15 -4.74
CA PHE A 117 -22.14 20.31 -3.42
C PHE A 117 -23.66 20.18 -3.49
N ASP A 118 -24.27 19.73 -2.39
CA ASP A 118 -25.71 19.75 -2.22
C ASP A 118 -26.24 21.12 -1.74
N ALA A 119 -27.55 21.19 -1.44
CA ALA A 119 -28.20 22.41 -0.99
C ALA A 119 -27.69 22.90 0.38
N GLU A 120 -27.14 22.00 1.20
CA GLU A 120 -26.63 22.24 2.54
C GLU A 120 -25.10 22.47 2.56
N ASN A 121 -24.47 22.74 1.41
CA ASN A 121 -23.03 22.96 1.26
C ASN A 121 -22.16 21.74 1.65
N ARG A 122 -22.71 20.53 1.60
CA ARG A 122 -21.93 19.30 1.78
C ARG A 122 -21.40 18.85 0.43
N MET A 123 -20.11 18.54 0.35
CA MET A 123 -19.51 18.05 -0.89
C MET A 123 -20.08 16.69 -1.26
N THR A 124 -20.63 16.57 -2.46
CA THR A 124 -21.21 15.34 -3.01
C THR A 124 -20.34 14.69 -4.09
N SER A 125 -19.42 15.46 -4.71
CA SER A 125 -18.53 14.94 -5.75
C SER A 125 -17.23 15.73 -5.82
N ALA A 126 -16.14 15.05 -6.19
CA ALA A 126 -14.90 15.67 -6.64
C ALA A 126 -14.37 14.91 -7.86
N VAL A 127 -14.02 15.65 -8.92
CA VAL A 127 -13.35 15.13 -10.12
C VAL A 127 -11.97 15.76 -10.14
N LEU A 128 -10.92 14.95 -10.04
CA LEU A 128 -9.53 15.41 -10.06
C LEU A 128 -8.91 15.13 -11.43
N PRO A 129 -7.91 15.91 -11.88
CA PRO A 129 -7.21 15.63 -13.13
C PRO A 129 -6.45 14.30 -13.05
N THR A 130 -6.49 13.53 -14.13
CA THR A 130 -5.74 12.27 -14.29
C THR A 130 -4.23 12.45 -14.39
N THR A 131 -3.72 13.69 -14.45
CA THR A 131 -2.29 14.01 -14.36
C THR A 131 -1.83 14.30 -12.93
N TRP A 132 -2.77 14.40 -11.98
CA TRP A 132 -2.51 14.52 -10.54
C TRP A 132 -2.67 13.18 -9.82
N GLN A 133 -3.26 12.22 -10.52
CA GLN A 133 -3.19 10.82 -10.19
C GLN A 133 -2.16 10.22 -11.14
N ASP A 134 -1.22 9.46 -10.61
CA ASP A 134 -0.45 8.58 -11.47
C ASP A 134 -1.40 7.46 -11.94
N ASP A 135 -2.10 7.66 -13.06
CA ASP A 135 -3.03 6.66 -13.65
C ASP A 135 -2.28 5.43 -14.20
N THR A 136 -0.95 5.49 -14.25
CA THR A 136 -0.06 4.37 -14.53
C THR A 136 0.28 3.56 -13.27
N ALA A 137 0.39 4.20 -12.11
CA ALA A 137 0.63 3.53 -10.83
C ALA A 137 -0.63 2.85 -10.28
N ARG A 138 -0.58 1.54 -10.08
CA ARG A 138 -1.59 0.83 -9.28
C ARG A 138 -1.19 0.80 -7.82
N GLN A 139 -2.10 1.23 -6.94
CA GLN A 139 -1.91 1.21 -5.50
C GLN A 139 -2.47 -0.07 -4.91
N TYR A 140 -1.75 -0.63 -3.93
CA TYR A 140 -2.13 -1.87 -3.25
C TYR A 140 -3.09 -1.57 -2.09
N VAL A 141 -4.18 -2.32 -2.00
CA VAL A 141 -5.10 -2.30 -0.88
C VAL A 141 -5.06 -3.68 -0.23
N PRO A 142 -4.51 -3.82 0.99
CA PRO A 142 -4.59 -5.07 1.72
C PRO A 142 -6.04 -5.32 2.12
N VAL A 143 -6.45 -6.59 2.09
CA VAL A 143 -7.72 -7.03 2.67
C VAL A 143 -7.44 -8.09 3.72
N PRO A 144 -8.32 -8.27 4.73
CA PRO A 144 -8.27 -9.46 5.56
C PRO A 144 -8.27 -10.68 4.64
N ALA A 145 -7.30 -11.57 4.83
CA ALA A 145 -7.19 -12.71 3.95
C ALA A 145 -8.53 -13.49 3.94
N THR A 146 -9.02 -13.88 2.77
CA THR A 146 -10.36 -14.48 2.66
C THR A 146 -10.37 -15.58 1.59
N ARG A 147 -10.86 -16.76 1.95
CA ARG A 147 -11.03 -17.87 1.02
C ARG A 147 -12.13 -17.57 0.00
N ILE A 148 -11.76 -17.59 -1.27
CA ILE A 148 -12.69 -17.37 -2.39
C ILE A 148 -12.90 -18.62 -3.25
N VAL A 149 -11.99 -19.61 -3.16
CA VAL A 149 -12.11 -20.92 -3.82
C VAL A 149 -11.66 -22.02 -2.88
N ASP A 150 -12.40 -23.12 -2.86
CA ASP A 150 -11.97 -24.39 -2.29
C ASP A 150 -12.68 -25.54 -3.03
N THR A 151 -11.94 -26.24 -3.90
CA THR A 151 -12.50 -27.29 -4.74
C THR A 151 -12.91 -28.54 -3.95
N THR A 152 -12.39 -28.71 -2.73
CA THR A 152 -12.71 -29.87 -1.88
C THR A 152 -14.07 -29.72 -1.19
N THR A 153 -14.54 -28.47 -1.03
CA THR A 153 -15.80 -28.15 -0.36
C THR A 153 -16.85 -27.56 -1.28
N GLY A 154 -16.50 -27.22 -2.53
CA GLY A 154 -17.41 -26.53 -3.44
C GLY A 154 -17.42 -25.01 -3.28
N THR A 155 -16.51 -24.43 -2.48
CA THR A 155 -16.49 -22.99 -2.19
C THR A 155 -16.04 -22.21 -3.41
N GLY A 156 -16.75 -21.11 -3.72
CA GLY A 156 -16.42 -20.20 -4.81
C GLY A 156 -17.30 -20.40 -6.05
N THR A 157 -17.11 -19.53 -7.04
CA THR A 157 -17.80 -19.62 -8.34
C THR A 157 -16.78 -19.78 -9.46
N CYS A 158 -16.78 -20.96 -10.05
CA CYS A 158 -15.93 -21.41 -11.13
C CYS A 158 -16.79 -21.67 -12.37
N ASN A 159 -16.53 -20.98 -13.48
CA ASN A 159 -17.35 -21.07 -14.71
C ASN A 159 -18.86 -20.86 -14.47
N GLY A 160 -19.23 -20.05 -13.47
CA GLY A 160 -20.62 -19.78 -13.10
C GLY A 160 -21.29 -20.83 -12.19
N ALA A 161 -20.57 -21.87 -11.76
CA ALA A 161 -21.04 -22.92 -10.85
C ALA A 161 -20.16 -23.01 -9.60
N PRO A 162 -20.57 -23.74 -8.54
CA PRO A 162 -19.68 -24.05 -7.41
C PRO A 162 -18.36 -24.68 -7.88
N CYS A 163 -17.25 -24.30 -7.26
CA CYS A 163 -15.93 -24.76 -7.69
C CYS A 163 -15.73 -26.25 -7.41
N GLY A 164 -15.40 -27.00 -8.46
CA GLY A 164 -15.01 -28.40 -8.36
C GLY A 164 -13.52 -28.59 -8.64
N ARG A 165 -13.04 -29.81 -8.38
CA ARG A 165 -11.66 -30.23 -8.69
C ARG A 165 -11.31 -29.91 -10.14
N LEU A 166 -10.13 -29.33 -10.37
CA LEU A 166 -9.70 -28.95 -11.71
C LEU A 166 -9.33 -30.21 -12.49
N ALA A 167 -9.77 -30.28 -13.74
CA ALA A 167 -9.34 -31.30 -14.70
C ALA A 167 -8.07 -30.85 -15.43
N ALA A 168 -7.31 -31.83 -15.93
CA ALA A 168 -6.13 -31.55 -16.74
C ALA A 168 -6.54 -30.86 -18.06
N ASP A 169 -5.80 -29.81 -18.41
CA ASP A 169 -5.93 -29.03 -19.66
C ASP A 169 -7.31 -28.40 -19.90
N GLU A 170 -8.13 -28.26 -18.84
CA GLU A 170 -9.42 -27.57 -18.87
C GLU A 170 -9.38 -26.31 -17.99
N PRO A 171 -9.15 -25.11 -18.59
CA PRO A 171 -9.11 -23.87 -17.83
C PRO A 171 -10.45 -23.55 -17.14
N VAL A 172 -10.35 -23.02 -15.93
CA VAL A 172 -11.48 -22.64 -15.07
C VAL A 172 -11.41 -21.15 -14.75
N THR A 173 -12.46 -20.41 -15.05
CA THR A 173 -12.59 -19.00 -14.69
C THR A 173 -13.19 -18.84 -13.30
N VAL A 174 -12.49 -18.11 -12.43
CA VAL A 174 -12.85 -17.85 -11.04
C VAL A 174 -13.35 -16.42 -10.87
N LYS A 175 -14.51 -16.25 -10.24
CA LYS A 175 -15.04 -14.92 -9.89
C LYS A 175 -14.29 -14.31 -8.71
N VAL A 176 -13.71 -13.11 -8.90
CA VAL A 176 -12.92 -12.42 -7.87
C VAL A 176 -13.53 -11.06 -7.50
N ALA A 177 -13.87 -10.20 -8.46
CA ALA A 177 -14.42 -8.88 -8.14
C ALA A 177 -15.75 -9.00 -7.40
N GLY A 178 -15.90 -8.28 -6.29
CA GLY A 178 -17.06 -8.34 -5.40
C GLY A 178 -17.02 -9.47 -4.37
N VAL A 179 -15.92 -10.23 -4.28
CA VAL A 179 -15.76 -11.37 -3.37
C VAL A 179 -14.55 -11.14 -2.46
N GLY A 180 -14.61 -11.62 -1.22
CA GLY A 180 -13.44 -11.64 -0.32
C GLY A 180 -12.81 -10.28 -0.02
N GLY A 181 -13.62 -9.22 0.07
CA GLY A 181 -13.16 -7.85 0.30
C GLY A 181 -12.68 -7.11 -0.94
N VAL A 182 -12.66 -7.76 -2.11
CA VAL A 182 -12.34 -7.13 -3.40
C VAL A 182 -13.56 -6.33 -3.89
N PRO A 183 -13.42 -5.04 -4.23
CA PRO A 183 -14.52 -4.27 -4.82
C PRO A 183 -15.06 -4.88 -6.12
N ALA A 184 -16.34 -4.64 -6.40
CA ALA A 184 -16.98 -5.12 -7.63
C ALA A 184 -16.46 -4.43 -8.92
N SER A 185 -15.82 -3.26 -8.79
CA SER A 185 -15.30 -2.46 -9.89
C SER A 185 -14.07 -1.66 -9.47
N GLY A 186 -13.27 -1.20 -10.44
CA GLY A 186 -12.09 -0.36 -10.20
C GLY A 186 -10.84 -1.11 -9.71
N VAL A 187 -10.89 -2.44 -9.76
CA VAL A 187 -9.78 -3.35 -9.43
C VAL A 187 -9.11 -3.80 -10.73
N THR A 188 -7.79 -3.80 -10.76
CA THR A 188 -7.01 -4.16 -11.95
C THR A 188 -6.09 -5.34 -11.78
N ALA A 189 -5.70 -5.65 -10.55
CA ALA A 189 -5.06 -6.92 -10.23
C ALA A 189 -5.46 -7.36 -8.81
N VAL A 190 -5.31 -8.65 -8.52
CA VAL A 190 -5.54 -9.25 -7.22
C VAL A 190 -4.28 -9.97 -6.76
N VAL A 191 -3.99 -9.93 -5.46
CA VAL A 191 -2.95 -10.76 -4.85
C VAL A 191 -3.65 -11.92 -4.17
N VAL A 192 -3.31 -13.13 -4.58
CA VAL A 192 -3.91 -14.38 -4.09
C VAL A 192 -2.84 -15.34 -3.60
N SER A 193 -3.11 -16.02 -2.48
CA SER A 193 -2.40 -17.22 -2.07
C SER A 193 -3.14 -18.43 -2.62
N ILE A 194 -2.43 -19.26 -3.36
CA ILE A 194 -2.98 -20.47 -3.99
C ILE A 194 -2.30 -21.68 -3.36
N ILE A 195 -3.10 -22.64 -2.93
CA ILE A 195 -2.64 -23.94 -2.43
C ILE A 195 -3.22 -25.02 -3.33
N ALA A 196 -2.35 -25.79 -3.97
CA ALA A 196 -2.64 -26.92 -4.81
C ALA A 196 -2.33 -28.22 -4.06
N SER A 197 -3.27 -29.16 -4.03
CA SER A 197 -3.16 -30.43 -3.30
C SER A 197 -3.88 -31.56 -4.04
N GLY A 198 -3.71 -32.80 -3.57
CA GLY A 198 -4.41 -33.94 -4.16
C GLY A 198 -4.06 -34.16 -5.65
N THR A 199 -2.86 -33.81 -6.07
CA THR A 199 -2.37 -33.93 -7.45
C THR A 199 -2.27 -35.40 -7.87
N THR A 200 -2.81 -35.76 -9.04
CA THR A 200 -2.78 -37.15 -9.56
C THR A 200 -1.50 -37.53 -10.31
N GLY A 201 -0.62 -36.57 -10.56
CA GLY A 201 0.60 -36.75 -11.34
C GLY A 201 1.47 -35.51 -11.25
N ASP A 202 2.65 -35.58 -11.85
CA ASP A 202 3.54 -34.43 -11.99
C ASP A 202 3.03 -33.51 -13.10
N GLY A 203 3.08 -32.20 -12.89
CA GLY A 203 2.53 -31.22 -13.82
C GLY A 203 2.71 -29.79 -13.34
N TRP A 204 1.77 -28.94 -13.72
CA TRP A 204 1.80 -27.50 -13.44
C TRP A 204 0.40 -26.97 -13.14
N LEU A 205 0.33 -25.84 -12.43
CA LEU A 205 -0.86 -25.01 -12.28
C LEU A 205 -0.49 -23.56 -12.65
N GLU A 206 -1.29 -22.92 -13.48
CA GLU A 206 -1.10 -21.53 -13.91
C GLU A 206 -2.28 -20.64 -13.52
N VAL A 207 -1.97 -19.37 -13.28
CA VAL A 207 -2.95 -18.30 -13.04
C VAL A 207 -2.92 -17.33 -14.21
N ASN A 208 -4.12 -16.91 -14.63
CA ASN A 208 -4.41 -16.20 -15.89
C ASN A 208 -3.98 -16.94 -17.18
N PRO A 209 -4.34 -18.22 -17.38
CA PRO A 209 -4.14 -18.92 -18.64
C PRO A 209 -5.27 -18.67 -19.65
N ALA A 210 -4.97 -19.05 -20.89
CA ALA A 210 -5.73 -18.93 -22.15
C ALA A 210 -5.75 -17.52 -22.78
N GLY A 211 -4.87 -17.32 -23.77
CA GLY A 211 -4.73 -16.10 -24.59
C GLY A 211 -3.81 -15.04 -23.98
N ASP A 212 -3.67 -15.04 -22.65
CA ASP A 212 -2.77 -14.20 -21.88
C ASP A 212 -1.52 -14.98 -21.43
N ALA A 213 -0.48 -14.25 -21.04
CA ALA A 213 0.67 -14.84 -20.39
C ALA A 213 0.37 -15.16 -18.91
N ALA A 214 0.93 -16.27 -18.42
CA ALA A 214 0.74 -16.70 -17.05
C ALA A 214 1.29 -15.65 -16.07
N ALA A 215 0.45 -15.24 -15.13
CA ALA A 215 0.84 -14.37 -14.02
C ALA A 215 1.63 -15.13 -12.94
N GLY A 216 1.45 -16.44 -12.85
CA GLY A 216 2.19 -17.34 -11.97
C GLY A 216 2.08 -18.78 -12.44
N THR A 217 3.14 -19.56 -12.23
CA THR A 217 3.22 -20.99 -12.52
C THR A 217 3.72 -21.73 -11.28
N LEU A 218 2.96 -22.74 -10.86
CA LEU A 218 3.27 -23.60 -9.73
C LEU A 218 3.65 -24.99 -10.25
N PRO A 219 4.83 -25.53 -9.89
CA PRO A 219 5.14 -26.92 -10.15
C PRO A 219 4.28 -27.82 -9.25
N LEU A 220 3.71 -28.86 -9.85
CA LEU A 220 2.93 -29.87 -9.15
C LEU A 220 3.67 -31.20 -9.22
N ASN A 221 3.82 -31.86 -8.08
CA ASN A 221 4.33 -33.24 -8.03
C ASN A 221 3.23 -34.14 -7.47
N ALA A 222 3.19 -35.39 -7.92
CA ALA A 222 2.17 -36.35 -7.52
C ALA A 222 2.12 -36.53 -5.99
N GLY A 223 0.93 -36.37 -5.41
CA GLY A 223 0.70 -36.53 -3.97
C GLY A 223 1.25 -35.42 -3.07
N GLN A 224 1.86 -34.38 -3.62
CA GLN A 224 2.40 -33.25 -2.86
C GLN A 224 1.42 -32.07 -2.79
N THR A 225 1.59 -31.25 -1.75
CA THR A 225 0.91 -29.95 -1.63
C THR A 225 1.90 -28.83 -1.95
N THR A 226 1.57 -28.00 -2.94
CA THR A 226 2.37 -26.84 -3.33
C THR A 226 1.56 -25.57 -3.06
N ALA A 227 2.20 -24.51 -2.59
CA ALA A 227 1.56 -23.21 -2.44
C ALA A 227 2.41 -22.08 -3.02
N GLN A 228 1.75 -21.03 -3.51
CA GLN A 228 2.41 -19.84 -4.04
C GLN A 228 1.50 -18.62 -3.90
N THR A 229 2.10 -17.46 -3.67
CA THR A 229 1.41 -16.17 -3.76
C THR A 229 1.60 -15.59 -5.16
N VAL A 230 0.50 -15.20 -5.81
CA VAL A 230 0.48 -14.69 -7.18
C VAL A 230 -0.22 -13.34 -7.21
N THR A 231 0.38 -12.37 -7.90
CA THR A 231 -0.30 -11.13 -8.28
C THR A 231 -0.85 -11.31 -9.69
N ALA A 232 -2.16 -11.45 -9.83
CA ALA A 232 -2.84 -11.75 -11.08
C ALA A 232 -3.60 -10.53 -11.61
N LYS A 233 -3.39 -10.16 -12.87
CA LYS A 233 -4.22 -9.16 -13.57
C LYS A 233 -5.66 -9.63 -13.60
N LEU A 234 -6.61 -8.74 -13.33
CA LEU A 234 -8.01 -9.07 -13.38
C LEU A 234 -8.56 -8.83 -14.78
N ALA A 235 -9.26 -9.81 -15.35
CA ALA A 235 -9.96 -9.62 -16.62
C ALA A 235 -11.07 -8.56 -16.48
N GLY A 236 -11.50 -7.94 -17.58
CA GLY A 236 -12.47 -6.83 -17.56
C GLY A 236 -13.84 -7.18 -16.95
N ASN A 237 -14.17 -8.47 -16.87
CA ASN A 237 -15.37 -9.02 -16.21
C ASN A 237 -15.15 -9.32 -14.69
N GLY A 238 -13.96 -9.02 -14.17
CA GLY A 238 -13.63 -9.19 -12.75
C GLY A 238 -13.27 -10.62 -12.36
N THR A 239 -12.65 -11.39 -13.26
CA THR A 239 -12.25 -12.80 -13.02
C THR A 239 -10.75 -13.01 -13.20
N ILE A 240 -10.24 -14.10 -12.61
CA ILE A 240 -8.97 -14.73 -13.00
C ILE A 240 -9.28 -16.09 -13.61
N THR A 241 -8.33 -16.66 -14.36
CA THR A 241 -8.45 -18.03 -14.87
C THR A 241 -7.39 -18.90 -14.20
N LEU A 242 -7.68 -20.18 -13.99
CA LEU A 242 -6.74 -21.20 -13.53
C LEU A 242 -6.69 -22.33 -14.57
N ALA A 243 -5.52 -22.89 -14.85
CA ALA A 243 -5.38 -24.09 -15.69
C ALA A 243 -4.31 -24.97 -15.12
N SER A 244 -4.48 -26.29 -15.23
CA SER A 244 -3.51 -27.25 -14.73
C SER A 244 -3.29 -28.34 -15.76
N GLY A 245 -2.04 -28.81 -15.89
CA GLY A 245 -1.72 -29.97 -16.73
C GLY A 245 -2.09 -31.31 -16.10
N VAL A 246 -2.60 -31.33 -14.86
CA VAL A 246 -3.01 -32.53 -14.13
C VAL A 246 -4.28 -32.27 -13.32
N ALA A 247 -4.99 -33.32 -12.93
CA ALA A 247 -6.12 -33.16 -12.02
C ALA A 247 -5.63 -32.78 -10.61
N VAL A 248 -6.20 -31.71 -10.05
CA VAL A 248 -5.71 -31.08 -8.82
C VAL A 248 -6.83 -30.39 -8.05
N ASP A 249 -6.75 -30.43 -6.72
CA ASP A 249 -7.59 -29.64 -5.84
C ASP A 249 -6.89 -28.32 -5.47
N VAL A 250 -7.64 -27.22 -5.52
CA VAL A 250 -7.10 -25.88 -5.31
C VAL A 250 -7.91 -25.15 -4.26
N SER A 251 -7.22 -24.46 -3.36
CA SER A 251 -7.80 -23.39 -2.56
C SER A 251 -7.12 -22.06 -2.89
N VAL A 252 -7.91 -20.99 -2.91
CA VAL A 252 -7.46 -19.64 -3.25
C VAL A 252 -7.96 -18.68 -2.18
N ASP A 253 -7.01 -18.00 -1.53
CA ASP A 253 -7.26 -16.96 -0.54
C ASP A 253 -6.84 -15.60 -1.13
N VAL A 254 -7.72 -14.60 -1.10
CA VAL A 254 -7.37 -13.22 -1.49
C VAL A 254 -6.71 -12.53 -0.31
N VAL A 255 -5.60 -11.83 -0.55
CA VAL A 255 -4.83 -11.13 0.50
C VAL A 255 -4.70 -9.63 0.26
N GLY A 256 -5.02 -9.20 -0.97
CA GLY A 256 -5.12 -7.79 -1.33
C GLY A 256 -5.44 -7.61 -2.81
N TYR A 257 -5.58 -6.36 -3.23
CA TYR A 257 -5.84 -6.02 -4.63
C TYR A 257 -5.18 -4.71 -5.03
N PHE A 258 -5.03 -4.51 -6.33
CA PHE A 258 -4.49 -3.29 -6.93
C PHE A 258 -5.59 -2.52 -7.64
N ARG A 259 -5.56 -1.19 -7.51
CA ARG A 259 -6.49 -0.28 -8.15
C ARG A 259 -5.78 0.97 -8.65
N ALA A 260 -6.44 1.71 -9.54
CA ALA A 260 -6.02 3.08 -9.82
C ALA A 260 -6.12 3.93 -8.54
N PRO A 261 -5.25 4.95 -8.36
CA PRO A 261 -5.28 5.81 -7.20
C PRO A 261 -6.65 6.46 -7.02
N SER A 262 -7.10 6.60 -5.78
CA SER A 262 -8.38 7.25 -5.48
C SER A 262 -8.28 8.09 -4.21
N PRO A 263 -8.79 9.33 -4.20
CA PRO A 263 -8.83 10.15 -2.99
C PRO A 263 -9.66 9.55 -1.85
N TRP A 264 -10.60 8.67 -2.20
CA TRP A 264 -11.65 8.18 -1.30
C TRP A 264 -11.36 6.81 -0.68
N VAL A 265 -10.36 6.10 -1.20
CA VAL A 265 -9.97 4.79 -0.69
C VAL A 265 -8.47 4.82 -0.45
N PRO A 266 -8.03 4.79 0.82
CA PRO A 266 -6.62 4.71 1.15
C PRO A 266 -6.01 3.49 0.47
N ALA A 267 -4.96 3.72 -0.30
CA ALA A 267 -4.21 2.67 -0.95
C ALA A 267 -2.72 2.97 -0.83
N LEU A 268 -1.92 1.90 -0.86
CA LEU A 268 -0.52 1.92 -0.46
C LEU A 268 0.38 1.96 -1.68
N ASN A 269 1.47 2.74 -1.60
CA ASN A 269 2.59 2.60 -2.52
C ASN A 269 3.66 1.70 -1.89
N TYR A 270 4.50 1.11 -2.73
CA TYR A 270 5.62 0.28 -2.33
C TYR A 270 6.90 1.10 -2.19
N TRP A 271 7.60 0.91 -1.07
CA TRP A 271 8.95 1.41 -0.86
C TRP A 271 9.94 0.27 -0.89
N PRO A 272 10.77 0.17 -1.95
CA PRO A 272 11.82 -0.82 -2.00
C PRO A 272 12.87 -0.52 -0.94
N LEU A 273 13.35 -1.58 -0.29
CA LEU A 273 14.45 -1.54 0.64
C LEU A 273 15.60 -2.38 0.08
N THR A 274 16.83 -2.04 0.49
CA THR A 274 17.93 -2.99 0.39
C THR A 274 17.56 -4.21 1.23
N PRO A 275 17.51 -5.43 0.66
CA PRO A 275 17.07 -6.62 1.38
C PRO A 275 17.84 -6.79 2.69
N THR A 276 17.12 -6.79 3.81
CA THR A 276 17.73 -6.84 5.15
C THR A 276 17.07 -7.94 5.98
N VAL A 277 17.88 -8.80 6.60
CA VAL A 277 17.37 -9.84 7.52
C VAL A 277 16.79 -9.16 8.75
N THR A 278 15.49 -9.37 8.99
CA THR A 278 14.76 -8.84 10.13
C THR A 278 14.59 -9.89 11.23
N ALA A 279 14.57 -11.18 10.89
CA ALA A 279 14.55 -12.27 11.86
C ALA A 279 15.30 -13.51 11.36
N GLU A 280 16.06 -14.18 12.23
CA GLU A 280 16.78 -15.42 11.89
C GLU A 280 17.03 -16.30 13.13
N SER A 281 16.55 -17.54 13.07
CA SER A 281 16.64 -18.50 14.18
C SER A 281 18.08 -18.84 14.58
N ALA A 282 18.99 -18.95 13.60
CA ALA A 282 20.35 -19.43 13.84
C ALA A 282 21.23 -18.40 14.56
N SER A 283 21.03 -17.11 14.27
CA SER A 283 21.85 -16.02 14.81
C SER A 283 21.22 -15.33 16.02
N GLY A 284 19.94 -15.60 16.33
CA GLY A 284 19.22 -14.83 17.35
C GLY A 284 18.75 -13.46 16.86
N THR A 285 18.88 -13.17 15.55
CA THR A 285 18.55 -11.87 14.98
C THR A 285 17.04 -11.65 14.99
N GLY A 286 16.60 -10.46 15.36
CA GLY A 286 15.18 -10.08 15.37
C GLY A 286 14.46 -10.42 16.67
N VAL A 287 13.18 -10.07 16.73
CA VAL A 287 12.31 -10.29 17.89
C VAL A 287 11.14 -11.18 17.47
N CYS A 288 11.02 -12.32 18.13
CA CYS A 288 9.95 -13.31 17.98
C CYS A 288 9.26 -13.47 19.35
N ASP A 289 7.95 -13.20 19.42
CA ASP A 289 7.16 -13.18 20.67
C ASP A 289 7.81 -12.36 21.81
N GLY A 290 8.40 -11.22 21.46
CA GLY A 290 9.07 -10.32 22.42
C GLY A 290 10.46 -10.77 22.87
N SER A 291 10.98 -11.89 22.37
CA SER A 291 12.33 -12.42 22.68
C SER A 291 13.21 -12.48 21.44
N PRO A 292 14.54 -12.57 21.55
CA PRO A 292 15.41 -12.83 20.40
C PRO A 292 14.95 -14.08 19.63
N CYS A 293 14.90 -14.02 18.29
CA CYS A 293 14.36 -15.12 17.50
C CYS A 293 15.19 -16.40 17.61
N GLY A 294 14.55 -17.50 17.98
CA GLY A 294 15.11 -18.85 17.96
C GLY A 294 14.45 -19.74 16.92
N THR A 295 14.63 -21.05 17.03
CA THR A 295 13.80 -22.01 16.31
C THR A 295 12.34 -21.83 16.74
N LEU A 296 11.43 -21.65 15.79
CA LEU A 296 10.02 -21.42 16.09
C LEU A 296 9.38 -22.71 16.62
N PRO A 297 8.56 -22.65 17.68
CA PRO A 297 7.76 -23.77 18.14
C PRO A 297 6.57 -24.02 17.20
N THR A 298 5.93 -25.18 17.33
CA THR A 298 4.63 -25.44 16.70
C THR A 298 3.60 -24.41 17.19
N GLY A 299 2.80 -23.89 16.26
CA GLY A 299 1.81 -22.84 16.52
C GLY A 299 2.24 -21.48 15.96
N GLU A 300 1.58 -20.44 16.44
CA GLU A 300 1.80 -19.06 16.02
C GLU A 300 3.03 -18.45 16.72
N THR A 301 3.78 -17.65 15.97
CA THR A 301 4.85 -16.79 16.48
C THR A 301 4.79 -15.45 15.76
N ASP A 302 4.76 -14.37 16.54
CA ASP A 302 4.77 -13.01 16.03
C ASP A 302 6.21 -12.52 15.87
N ILE A 303 6.52 -12.06 14.66
CA ILE A 303 7.82 -11.50 14.28
C ILE A 303 7.69 -9.99 14.18
N ALA A 304 8.47 -9.27 14.98
CA ALA A 304 8.52 -7.81 14.90
C ALA A 304 9.14 -7.37 13.56
N THR A 305 8.44 -6.50 12.83
CA THR A 305 8.91 -6.02 11.51
C THR A 305 8.92 -4.50 11.41
N ALA A 306 7.92 -3.79 11.95
CA ALA A 306 7.96 -2.34 12.06
C ALA A 306 9.19 -1.88 12.87
N GLY A 307 9.87 -0.83 12.42
CA GLY A 307 11.10 -0.32 13.03
C GLY A 307 12.37 -1.15 12.76
N HIS A 308 12.29 -2.24 12.00
CA HIS A 308 13.41 -3.12 11.69
C HIS A 308 13.76 -3.08 10.20
N GLY A 309 15.03 -3.32 9.86
CA GLY A 309 15.46 -3.47 8.46
C GLY A 309 15.20 -2.26 7.55
N GLY A 310 15.04 -1.06 8.11
CA GLY A 310 14.68 0.16 7.37
C GLY A 310 13.18 0.43 7.24
N ILE A 311 12.34 -0.41 7.84
CA ILE A 311 10.89 -0.21 7.90
C ILE A 311 10.57 0.85 8.98
N PRO A 312 9.75 1.88 8.68
CA PRO A 312 9.29 2.83 9.69
C PRO A 312 8.56 2.17 10.86
N THR A 313 8.61 2.79 12.04
CA THR A 313 7.91 2.29 13.25
C THR A 313 6.40 2.53 13.21
N THR A 314 5.92 3.45 12.37
CA THR A 314 4.50 3.82 12.24
C THR A 314 4.14 4.09 10.79
N GLY A 315 2.84 4.05 10.48
CA GLY A 315 2.31 4.35 9.15
C GLY A 315 2.55 3.27 8.09
N VAL A 316 3.10 2.12 8.47
CA VAL A 316 3.26 0.95 7.59
C VAL A 316 2.06 0.04 7.74
N ASN A 317 1.50 -0.41 6.63
CA ASN A 317 0.28 -1.22 6.60
C ASN A 317 0.54 -2.65 6.11
N ALA A 318 1.59 -2.87 5.31
CA ALA A 318 2.04 -4.19 4.89
C ALA A 318 3.54 -4.20 4.61
N VAL A 319 4.14 -5.38 4.60
CA VAL A 319 5.56 -5.59 4.27
C VAL A 319 5.69 -6.64 3.17
N THR A 320 6.76 -6.56 2.39
CA THR A 320 7.15 -7.67 1.49
C THR A 320 8.36 -8.36 2.08
N VAL A 321 8.21 -9.65 2.35
CA VAL A 321 9.19 -10.49 3.03
C VAL A 321 9.57 -11.67 2.18
N SER A 322 10.86 -11.96 2.13
CA SER A 322 11.39 -13.26 1.69
C SER A 322 11.59 -14.11 2.94
N ILE A 323 11.00 -15.30 2.94
CA ILE A 323 11.09 -16.25 4.05
C ILE A 323 11.76 -17.52 3.53
N LEU A 324 12.74 -18.01 4.29
CA LEU A 324 13.27 -19.36 4.20
C LEU A 324 12.89 -20.09 5.50
N ALA A 325 12.26 -21.25 5.37
CA ALA A 325 11.84 -22.09 6.49
C ALA A 325 12.43 -23.49 6.33
N GLN A 326 12.98 -24.06 7.41
CA GLN A 326 13.71 -25.32 7.38
C GLN A 326 13.38 -26.21 8.59
N ASN A 327 13.01 -27.46 8.31
CA ASN A 327 12.86 -28.54 9.29
C ASN A 327 13.19 -29.87 8.60
N ALA A 328 13.96 -30.75 9.25
CA ALA A 328 14.34 -32.06 8.72
C ALA A 328 13.16 -33.05 8.58
N ASN A 329 12.08 -32.84 9.32
CA ASN A 329 10.94 -33.76 9.43
C ASN A 329 9.79 -33.42 8.46
N GLY A 330 10.02 -32.52 7.50
CA GLY A 330 8.94 -31.95 6.71
C GLY A 330 8.06 -31.01 7.53
N GLY A 331 7.23 -30.22 6.86
CA GLY A 331 6.32 -29.31 7.53
C GLY A 331 5.79 -28.23 6.62
N HIS A 332 5.01 -27.34 7.22
CA HIS A 332 4.60 -26.11 6.57
C HIS A 332 4.71 -24.92 7.52
N VAL A 333 4.97 -23.75 6.93
CA VAL A 333 4.83 -22.44 7.56
C VAL A 333 3.73 -21.70 6.84
N ARG A 334 2.68 -21.39 7.57
CA ARG A 334 1.65 -20.47 7.11
C ARG A 334 2.08 -19.06 7.52
N VAL A 335 2.18 -18.17 6.54
CA VAL A 335 2.44 -16.75 6.71
C VAL A 335 1.07 -16.09 6.82
N ALA A 336 0.80 -15.36 7.89
CA ALA A 336 -0.51 -14.80 8.14
C ALA A 336 -0.44 -13.43 8.82
N PRO A 337 -1.41 -12.56 8.53
CA PRO A 337 -1.69 -11.38 9.36
C PRO A 337 -2.69 -11.67 10.49
N ASN A 338 -3.28 -12.89 10.57
CA ASN A 338 -4.18 -13.31 11.65
C ASN A 338 -4.47 -14.83 11.60
N ALA A 339 -5.06 -15.35 12.68
CA ALA A 339 -5.31 -16.77 12.89
C ALA A 339 -6.17 -17.48 11.82
N THR A 340 -7.02 -16.78 11.05
CA THR A 340 -8.03 -17.45 10.19
C THR A 340 -7.77 -17.46 8.69
N ALA A 341 -6.92 -16.56 8.16
CA ALA A 341 -6.55 -16.60 6.75
C ALA A 341 -5.07 -16.28 6.49
N SER A 342 -4.53 -16.75 5.37
CA SER A 342 -3.08 -16.78 5.09
C SER A 342 -2.67 -15.79 4.00
N ALA A 343 -1.59 -15.04 4.25
CA ALA A 343 -0.86 -14.29 3.23
C ALA A 343 -0.06 -15.19 2.27
N GLY A 344 0.15 -16.45 2.63
CA GLY A 344 0.88 -17.44 1.86
C GLY A 344 1.33 -18.65 2.69
N LEU A 345 1.69 -19.74 2.03
CA LEU A 345 2.15 -20.96 2.70
C LEU A 345 3.46 -21.45 2.07
N LEU A 346 4.38 -21.90 2.92
CA LEU A 346 5.56 -22.68 2.55
C LEU A 346 5.33 -24.11 3.02
N ALA A 347 5.50 -25.09 2.13
CA ALA A 347 5.45 -26.51 2.48
C ALA A 347 6.67 -27.23 1.93
N TRP A 348 7.16 -28.23 2.67
CA TRP A 348 8.24 -29.11 2.24
C TRP A 348 8.12 -30.48 2.89
N GLU A 349 8.73 -31.46 2.24
CA GLU A 349 8.66 -32.85 2.66
C GLU A 349 9.79 -33.24 3.62
N THR A 350 9.59 -34.34 4.33
CA THR A 350 10.64 -35.00 5.11
C THR A 350 11.84 -35.33 4.21
N GLY A 351 13.04 -34.97 4.66
CA GLY A 351 14.27 -35.12 3.87
C GLY A 351 14.57 -33.98 2.90
N SER A 352 13.67 -33.00 2.75
CA SER A 352 13.98 -31.73 2.08
C SER A 352 14.75 -30.79 3.00
N VAL A 353 15.52 -29.86 2.42
CA VAL A 353 16.28 -28.85 3.19
C VAL A 353 15.41 -27.69 3.68
N GLY A 354 14.13 -27.63 3.28
CA GLY A 354 13.18 -26.55 3.61
C GLY A 354 12.48 -25.98 2.37
N ALA A 355 11.79 -24.87 2.54
CA ALA A 355 11.13 -24.11 1.47
C ALA A 355 11.38 -22.60 1.62
N ALA A 356 11.31 -21.87 0.51
CA ALA A 356 11.42 -20.42 0.49
C ALA A 356 10.37 -19.77 -0.41
N GLY A 357 10.00 -18.54 -0.09
CA GLY A 357 9.01 -17.78 -0.85
C GLY A 357 9.01 -16.30 -0.49
N VAL A 358 8.36 -15.50 -1.34
CA VAL A 358 8.18 -14.07 -1.14
C VAL A 358 6.70 -13.77 -0.95
N PHE A 359 6.39 -12.97 0.08
CA PHE A 359 5.03 -12.71 0.52
C PHE A 359 4.82 -11.22 0.77
N THR A 360 3.69 -10.68 0.32
CA THR A 360 3.20 -9.39 0.80
C THR A 360 2.22 -9.64 1.94
N VAL A 361 2.61 -9.23 3.15
CA VAL A 361 1.90 -9.56 4.39
C VAL A 361 1.40 -8.26 5.03
N PRO A 362 0.09 -8.09 5.26
CA PRO A 362 -0.43 -7.01 6.08
C PRO A 362 0.18 -7.07 7.48
N LEU A 363 0.50 -5.91 8.07
CA LEU A 363 0.99 -5.86 9.44
C LEU A 363 -0.17 -5.96 10.44
N ASN A 364 0.09 -6.66 11.53
CA ASN A 364 -0.71 -6.57 12.73
C ASN A 364 -0.71 -5.12 13.28
N PRO A 365 -1.72 -4.70 14.06
CA PRO A 365 -1.76 -3.36 14.64
C PRO A 365 -0.55 -3.00 15.52
N ASP A 366 0.16 -4.00 16.03
CA ASP A 366 1.40 -3.86 16.82
C ASP A 366 2.68 -3.81 15.96
N GLY A 367 2.56 -3.89 14.63
CA GLY A 367 3.68 -3.86 13.69
C GLY A 367 4.39 -5.20 13.48
N THR A 368 3.76 -6.31 13.87
CA THR A 368 4.28 -7.67 13.65
C THR A 368 3.68 -8.34 12.40
N ILE A 369 4.30 -9.44 11.98
CA ILE A 369 3.67 -10.47 11.13
C ILE A 369 3.62 -11.78 11.90
N THR A 370 2.66 -12.65 11.60
CA THR A 370 2.54 -13.94 12.29
C THR A 370 2.97 -15.08 11.36
N LEU A 371 3.83 -15.96 11.86
CA LEU A 371 4.14 -17.24 11.24
C LEU A 371 3.54 -18.36 12.08
N GLU A 372 2.73 -19.22 11.45
CA GLU A 372 2.19 -20.42 12.07
C GLU A 372 2.94 -21.65 11.53
N THR A 373 3.57 -22.42 12.41
CA THR A 373 4.35 -23.59 12.03
C THR A 373 3.71 -24.89 12.51
N ALA A 374 3.70 -25.91 11.66
CA ALA A 374 3.17 -27.23 12.01
C ALA A 374 4.13 -28.07 12.87
N GLY A 375 5.39 -27.66 12.95
CA GLY A 375 6.47 -28.35 13.64
C GLY A 375 7.62 -27.39 13.88
N SER A 376 8.52 -27.74 14.81
CA SER A 376 9.65 -26.87 15.17
C SER A 376 10.49 -26.51 13.94
N THR A 377 10.57 -25.22 13.61
CA THR A 377 11.07 -24.75 12.31
C THR A 377 12.10 -23.64 12.48
N ASN A 378 13.25 -23.77 11.81
CA ASN A 378 14.20 -22.68 11.69
C ASN A 378 13.78 -21.74 10.56
N ILE A 379 13.87 -20.44 10.81
CA ILE A 379 13.48 -19.41 9.85
C ILE A 379 14.61 -18.43 9.56
N ARG A 380 14.53 -17.83 8.38
CA ARG A 380 15.22 -16.59 8.01
C ARG A 380 14.25 -15.71 7.24
N VAL A 381 13.95 -14.55 7.78
CA VAL A 381 13.02 -13.57 7.23
C VAL A 381 13.80 -12.31 6.86
N ALA A 382 13.78 -11.98 5.57
CA ALA A 382 14.34 -10.74 5.05
C ALA A 382 13.24 -9.85 4.50
N VAL A 383 13.29 -8.56 4.82
CA VAL A 383 12.36 -7.56 4.28
C VAL A 383 12.97 -6.99 3.00
N THR A 384 12.18 -6.94 1.93
CA THR A 384 12.59 -6.37 0.63
C THR A 384 11.93 -5.02 0.34
N GLY A 385 10.91 -4.68 1.12
CA GLY A 385 10.23 -3.39 1.07
C GLY A 385 8.97 -3.36 1.92
N TYR A 386 8.32 -2.20 1.97
CA TYR A 386 7.12 -1.97 2.77
C TYR A 386 6.09 -1.15 2.02
N TRP A 387 4.85 -1.20 2.50
CA TRP A 387 3.69 -0.56 1.91
C TRP A 387 3.08 0.42 2.90
N LYS A 388 2.95 1.69 2.51
CA LYS A 388 2.32 2.75 3.31
C LYS A 388 1.46 3.66 2.45
N ILE A 389 0.55 4.39 3.10
CA ILE A 389 -0.20 5.48 2.46
C ILE A 389 0.81 6.59 2.10
N PRO A 390 0.86 7.05 0.84
CA PRO A 390 1.73 8.16 0.46
C PRO A 390 1.33 9.45 1.18
N THR A 391 2.31 10.20 1.68
CA THR A 391 2.14 11.58 2.12
C THR A 391 2.56 12.54 1.00
N GLY A 392 2.22 13.83 1.08
CA GLY A 392 2.40 14.79 -0.04
C GLY A 392 3.83 14.94 -0.60
N THR A 393 4.86 14.42 0.07
CA THR A 393 6.27 14.47 -0.36
C THR A 393 6.86 13.09 -0.69
N ASP A 394 6.05 12.02 -0.69
CA ASP A 394 6.49 10.64 -0.77
C ASP A 394 6.57 10.14 -2.23
N THR A 395 7.73 9.63 -2.68
CA THR A 395 7.96 9.10 -4.04
C THR A 395 7.90 7.56 -4.12
N GLY A 396 6.96 6.94 -3.39
CA GLY A 396 6.80 5.47 -3.42
C GLY A 396 6.37 4.97 -4.79
N LEU A 397 6.83 3.79 -5.19
CA LEU A 397 6.52 3.21 -6.48
C LEU A 397 5.13 2.56 -6.43
N GLY A 398 4.26 2.89 -7.38
CA GLY A 398 3.09 2.06 -7.67
C GLY A 398 3.47 0.83 -8.48
N LEU A 399 2.58 -0.16 -8.55
CA LEU A 399 2.74 -1.26 -9.50
C LEU A 399 2.39 -0.73 -10.89
N ASP A 400 3.39 -0.64 -11.76
CA ASP A 400 3.15 -0.44 -13.19
C ASP A 400 2.79 -1.79 -13.81
N LEU A 401 1.53 -1.95 -14.21
CA LEU A 401 1.08 -3.14 -14.91
C LEU A 401 1.49 -2.99 -16.38
N LEU A 402 2.67 -3.53 -16.73
CA LEU A 402 3.02 -3.78 -18.13
C LEU A 402 1.88 -4.57 -18.79
N ASP A 403 1.53 -4.19 -20.02
CA ASP A 403 0.47 -4.87 -20.77
C ASP A 403 0.88 -6.32 -21.06
N ALA A 404 0.27 -7.23 -20.28
CA ALA A 404 0.53 -8.67 -20.17
C ALA A 404 1.95 -9.01 -19.66
N PRO A 405 2.10 -10.01 -18.78
CA PRO A 405 3.43 -10.48 -18.41
C PRO A 405 4.15 -11.00 -19.67
N THR A 406 5.25 -10.40 -20.09
CA THR A 406 6.01 -10.94 -21.23
C THR A 406 6.92 -12.07 -20.75
N ARG A 407 6.84 -13.25 -21.37
CA ARG A 407 7.81 -14.33 -21.14
C ARG A 407 9.19 -13.85 -21.56
N LEU A 408 10.06 -13.53 -20.58
CA LEU A 408 11.38 -12.94 -20.85
C LEU A 408 12.39 -13.98 -21.36
N VAL A 409 12.24 -15.25 -20.95
CA VAL A 409 13.09 -16.37 -21.36
C VAL A 409 12.23 -17.61 -21.50
N ASP A 410 12.39 -18.31 -22.63
CA ASP A 410 11.82 -19.62 -22.88
C ASP A 410 12.96 -20.57 -23.25
N THR A 411 13.15 -21.63 -22.46
CA THR A 411 14.18 -22.66 -22.72
C THR A 411 13.57 -23.96 -23.25
N THR A 412 12.29 -23.94 -23.65
CA THR A 412 11.56 -25.11 -24.17
C THR A 412 11.62 -25.27 -25.68
N THR A 413 12.24 -24.31 -26.38
CA THR A 413 12.71 -24.41 -27.78
C THR A 413 14.19 -24.74 -27.81
#